data_AF-A0A7C4TT96-F1
#
_entry.id   AF-A0A7C4TT96-F1
#
_cell.length_a   1.000
_cell.length_b   1.000
_cell.length_c   1.000
_cell.angle_alpha   90.00
_cell.angle_beta   90.00
_cell.angle_gamma   90.00
#
_symmetry.space_group_name_H-M   'P 1'
#
loop_
_entity.id
_entity.type
_entity.pdbx_description
1 polymer ?
#
loop_
_entity_poly.entity_id
_entity_poly.type
_entity_poly.pdbx_seq_one_letter_code
_entity_poly.pdbx_strand_id
1 'polypeptide(L)'
;MGIKSTIKKPRILIWLIVVLLCIVAIGPRINPEGVSVAYVQKNISAGLENLKAGDVIYKISGEKATLDLIGKPYYGIIKLETSRGTLTTRANGTLGIVCKNVPSSNLNFGLDIEGGVRAVIQPIEKIENVSTNTTIDDIISTLTTRINVYGLREANFRPMFYENKG
;
A
#
# COMPACT_ATOMS: atom_id res chain seq x y z
N MET A 1 3.50 -37.90 30.69
CA MET A 1 4.51 -36.93 31.15
C MET A 1 3.92 -35.52 30.97
N GLY A 2 3.52 -34.87 32.08
CA GLY A 2 2.59 -33.73 32.03
C GLY A 2 3.21 -32.44 31.48
N ILE A 3 2.41 -31.67 30.71
CA ILE A 3 2.72 -30.34 30.14
C ILE A 3 3.40 -29.40 31.14
N LYS A 4 3.03 -29.47 32.43
CA LYS A 4 3.61 -28.68 33.52
C LYS A 4 5.11 -28.91 33.75
N SER A 5 5.62 -30.12 33.46
CA SER A 5 7.05 -30.45 33.63
C SER A 5 7.90 -29.90 32.47
N THR A 6 7.33 -29.87 31.27
CA THR A 6 8.00 -29.39 30.05
C THR A 6 8.17 -27.87 30.06
N ILE A 7 7.17 -27.11 30.54
CA ILE A 7 7.22 -25.63 30.56
C ILE A 7 8.19 -25.09 31.63
N LYS A 8 8.48 -25.85 32.69
CA LYS A 8 9.41 -25.42 33.76
C LYS A 8 10.89 -25.53 33.39
N LYS A 9 11.24 -26.12 32.25
CA LYS A 9 12.64 -26.17 31.81
C LYS A 9 13.06 -24.78 31.34
N PRO A 10 14.16 -24.19 31.86
CA PRO A 10 14.57 -22.82 31.51
C PRO A 10 14.86 -22.65 30.02
N ARG A 11 15.36 -23.70 29.36
CA ARG A 11 15.56 -23.70 27.90
C ARG A 11 14.26 -23.52 27.12
N ILE A 12 13.18 -24.18 27.55
CA ILE A 12 11.87 -24.13 26.89
C ILE A 12 11.16 -22.82 27.18
N LEU A 13 11.35 -22.27 28.38
CA LEU A 13 10.86 -20.94 28.75
C LEU A 13 11.45 -19.84 27.84
N ILE A 14 12.76 -19.91 27.55
CA ILE A 14 13.42 -18.96 26.63
C ILE A 14 12.80 -19.06 25.23
N TRP A 15 12.64 -20.27 24.68
CA TRP A 15 12.00 -20.45 23.38
C TRP A 15 10.57 -19.91 23.36
N LEU A 16 9.80 -20.10 24.44
CA LEU A 16 8.43 -19.61 24.55
C LEU A 16 8.38 -18.07 24.59
N ILE A 17 9.31 -17.43 25.32
CA ILE A 17 9.45 -15.97 25.35
C ILE A 17 9.80 -15.42 23.97
N VAL A 18 10.73 -16.05 23.24
CA VAL A 18 11.10 -15.64 21.88
C VAL A 18 9.89 -15.71 20.95
N VAL A 19 9.10 -16.79 21.01
CA VAL A 19 7.87 -16.91 20.22
C VAL A 19 6.85 -15.84 20.59
N LEU A 20 6.69 -15.53 21.88
CA LEU A 20 5.81 -14.46 22.33
C LEU A 20 6.26 -13.09 21.79
N LEU A 21 7.57 -12.81 21.84
CA LEU A 21 8.14 -11.59 21.27
C LEU A 21 7.93 -11.51 19.76
N CYS A 22 8.02 -12.63 19.03
CA CYS A 22 7.70 -12.66 17.61
C CYS A 22 6.23 -12.30 17.33
N ILE A 23 5.28 -12.81 18.12
CA ILE A 23 3.86 -12.48 17.96
C ILE A 23 3.61 -10.99 18.21
N VAL A 24 4.25 -10.42 19.24
CA VAL A 24 4.17 -8.99 19.53
C VAL A 24 4.82 -8.17 18.39
N ALA A 25 5.95 -8.63 17.84
CA ALA A 25 6.63 -7.96 16.74
C ALA A 25 5.83 -7.96 15.42
N ILE A 26 5.09 -9.04 15.13
CA ILE A 26 4.16 -9.09 13.98
C ILE A 26 3.05 -8.04 14.13
N GLY A 27 2.67 -7.72 15.37
CA GLY A 27 1.65 -6.72 15.68
C GLY A 27 0.29 -7.02 15.03
N PRO A 28 -0.32 -8.18 15.29
CA PRO A 28 -1.61 -8.53 14.71
C PRO A 28 -2.67 -7.53 15.15
N ARG A 29 -3.36 -6.92 14.19
CA ARG A 29 -4.50 -6.02 14.43
C ARG A 29 -5.75 -6.87 14.53
N ILE A 30 -6.23 -7.08 15.75
CA ILE A 30 -7.48 -7.81 16.00
C ILE A 30 -8.63 -6.87 15.63
N ASN A 31 -9.34 -7.23 14.56
CA ASN A 31 -10.47 -6.48 13.98
C ASN A 31 -10.12 -5.08 13.43
N PRO A 32 -9.42 -4.99 12.29
CA PRO A 32 -9.06 -3.71 11.69
C PRO A 32 -10.33 -2.98 11.19
N GLU A 33 -10.73 -1.92 11.89
CA GLU A 33 -11.86 -1.08 11.47
C GLU A 33 -11.40 0.05 10.53
N GLY A 34 -12.24 0.36 9.55
CA GLY A 34 -12.04 1.44 8.59
C GLY A 34 -11.41 0.99 7.27
N VAL A 35 -11.03 1.98 6.45
CA VAL A 35 -10.46 1.76 5.12
C VAL A 35 -9.15 2.53 5.02
N SER A 36 -8.09 1.87 4.54
CA SER A 36 -6.79 2.49 4.32
C SER A 36 -6.74 3.19 2.97
N VAL A 37 -6.22 4.40 2.92
CA VAL A 37 -6.01 5.16 1.69
C VAL A 37 -4.91 4.49 0.88
N ALA A 38 -5.26 3.93 -0.28
CA ALA A 38 -4.29 3.37 -1.21
C ALA A 38 -3.63 4.50 -2.00
N TYR A 39 -4.44 5.38 -2.59
CA TYR A 39 -3.94 6.44 -3.46
C TYR A 39 -4.80 7.70 -3.35
N VAL A 40 -4.14 8.85 -3.49
CA VAL A 40 -4.79 10.17 -3.54
C VAL A 40 -4.42 10.85 -4.86
N GLN A 41 -5.43 11.15 -5.68
CA GLN A 41 -5.24 11.80 -6.98
C GLN A 41 -4.63 13.20 -6.82
N LYS A 42 -3.91 13.68 -7.84
CA LYS A 42 -3.19 14.98 -7.77
C LYS A 42 -4.13 16.19 -7.76
N ASN A 43 -5.34 16.06 -8.32
CA ASN A 43 -6.36 17.12 -8.37
C ASN A 43 -7.40 16.92 -7.25
N ILE A 44 -6.99 17.05 -6.00
CA ILE A 44 -7.90 16.83 -4.86
C ILE A 44 -8.81 18.03 -4.64
N SER A 45 -10.01 17.75 -4.13
CA SER A 45 -10.87 18.78 -3.51
C SER A 45 -10.14 19.44 -2.33
N ALA A 46 -10.23 20.76 -2.23
CA ALA A 46 -9.59 21.54 -1.16
C ALA A 46 -9.91 20.96 0.22
N GLY A 47 -8.89 20.78 1.07
CA GLY A 47 -9.01 20.23 2.43
C GLY A 47 -8.46 18.82 2.67
N LEU A 48 -7.98 18.13 1.61
CA LEU A 48 -7.35 16.79 1.71
C LEU A 48 -5.83 16.79 1.54
N GLU A 49 -5.19 17.96 1.50
CA GLU A 49 -3.75 18.10 1.25
C GLU A 49 -2.86 17.36 2.26
N ASN A 50 -3.38 17.11 3.47
CA ASN A 50 -2.68 16.38 4.52
C ASN A 50 -2.93 14.87 4.52
N LEU A 51 -3.81 14.37 3.64
CA LEU A 51 -4.10 12.94 3.54
C LEU A 51 -3.01 12.27 2.70
N LYS A 52 -2.38 11.24 3.27
CA LYS A 52 -1.33 10.47 2.58
C LYS A 52 -1.77 9.03 2.36
N ALA A 53 -1.18 8.40 1.35
CA ALA A 53 -1.29 6.95 1.18
C ALA A 53 -0.84 6.25 2.48
N GLY A 54 -1.63 5.28 2.94
CA GLY A 54 -1.46 4.57 4.21
C GLY A 54 -2.29 5.10 5.38
N ASP A 55 -2.88 6.30 5.28
CA ASP A 55 -3.77 6.80 6.34
C ASP A 55 -5.06 5.97 6.42
N VAL A 56 -5.65 5.86 7.60
CA VAL A 56 -6.90 5.08 7.81
C VAL A 56 -8.07 6.03 7.98
N ILE A 57 -9.12 5.83 7.19
CA ILE A 57 -10.40 6.52 7.29
C ILE A 57 -11.34 5.64 8.09
N TYR A 58 -11.81 6.13 9.24
CA TYR A 58 -12.74 5.40 10.10
C TYR A 58 -14.19 5.70 9.73
N LYS A 59 -14.50 6.96 9.40
CA LYS A 59 -15.87 7.40 9.07
C LYS A 59 -15.91 8.44 7.97
N ILE A 60 -17.00 8.40 7.20
CA ILE A 60 -17.35 9.37 6.16
C ILE A 60 -18.73 9.91 6.50
N SER A 61 -18.82 11.21 6.79
CA SER A 61 -20.09 11.89 7.13
C SER A 61 -20.89 11.23 8.27
N GLY A 62 -20.20 10.58 9.21
CA GLY A 62 -20.82 9.89 10.36
C GLY A 62 -21.07 8.39 10.17
N GLU A 63 -21.01 7.86 8.94
CA GLU A 63 -21.16 6.45 8.63
C GLU A 63 -19.80 5.72 8.64
N LYS A 64 -19.76 4.44 9.04
CA LYS A 64 -18.53 3.63 9.04
C LYS A 64 -17.97 3.55 7.61
N ALA A 65 -16.72 3.93 7.42
CA ALA A 65 -16.09 3.93 6.11
C ALA A 65 -16.05 2.49 5.56
N THR A 66 -16.66 2.31 4.39
CA THR A 66 -16.69 1.05 3.63
C THR A 66 -16.27 1.36 2.20
N LEU A 67 -15.66 0.41 1.49
CA LEU A 67 -15.20 0.57 0.09
C LEU A 67 -16.32 1.13 -0.81
N ASP A 68 -17.55 0.65 -0.63
CA ASP A 68 -18.72 1.09 -1.41
C ASP A 68 -19.10 2.54 -1.16
N LEU A 69 -18.89 3.04 0.06
CA LEU A 69 -19.18 4.44 0.39
C LEU A 69 -18.15 5.38 -0.23
N ILE A 70 -16.91 4.94 -0.44
CA ILE A 70 -15.85 5.78 -0.99
C ILE A 70 -16.04 5.99 -2.50
N GLY A 71 -16.59 5.00 -3.20
CA GLY A 71 -16.91 5.08 -4.62
C GLY A 71 -18.15 5.92 -4.97
N LYS A 72 -18.95 6.32 -3.98
CA LYS A 72 -20.16 7.13 -4.23
C LYS A 72 -19.80 8.59 -4.52
N PRO A 73 -20.52 9.24 -5.45
CA PRO A 73 -20.39 10.68 -5.63
C PRO A 73 -20.98 11.39 -4.40
N TYR A 74 -20.25 12.37 -3.88
CA TYR A 74 -20.72 13.19 -2.78
C TYR A 74 -20.80 14.66 -3.19
N TYR A 75 -21.78 15.35 -2.62
CA TYR A 75 -22.03 16.76 -2.88
C TYR A 75 -22.14 17.52 -1.56
N GLY A 76 -21.40 18.62 -1.44
CA GLY A 76 -21.41 19.47 -0.25
C GLY A 76 -20.21 19.24 0.66
N ILE A 77 -20.36 19.59 1.93
CA ILE A 77 -19.27 19.50 2.92
C ILE A 77 -19.31 18.12 3.56
N ILE A 78 -18.23 17.36 3.37
CA ILE A 78 -18.06 16.04 3.98
C ILE A 78 -17.05 16.15 5.10
N LYS A 79 -17.35 15.52 6.22
CA LYS A 79 -16.41 15.27 7.31
C LYS A 79 -15.82 13.87 7.18
N LEU A 80 -14.50 13.78 7.08
CA LEU A 80 -13.73 12.55 7.11
C LEU A 80 -13.05 12.43 8.47
N GLU A 81 -13.27 11.33 9.18
CA GLU A 81 -12.55 11.04 10.41
C GLU A 81 -11.40 10.08 10.09
N THR A 82 -10.17 10.57 10.17
CA THR A 82 -8.96 9.84 9.78
C THR A 82 -8.03 9.62 10.96
N SER A 83 -7.04 8.74 10.81
CA SER A 83 -5.96 8.51 11.79
C SER A 83 -5.17 9.77 12.15
N ARG A 84 -5.17 10.80 11.29
CA ARG A 84 -4.50 12.09 11.52
C ARG A 84 -5.42 13.19 12.06
N GLY A 85 -6.70 12.88 12.27
CA GLY A 85 -7.71 13.83 12.73
C GLY A 85 -8.87 13.98 11.75
N THR A 86 -9.75 14.95 12.06
CA THR A 86 -10.94 15.22 11.27
C THR A 86 -10.64 16.20 10.13
N LEU A 87 -10.83 15.76 8.90
CA LEU A 87 -10.70 16.60 7.70
C LEU A 87 -12.10 16.97 7.21
N THR A 88 -12.28 18.21 6.79
CA THR A 88 -13.51 18.63 6.12
C THR A 88 -13.16 19.05 4.70
N THR A 89 -13.92 18.55 3.74
CA THR A 89 -13.71 18.89 2.33
C THR A 89 -15.04 19.20 1.67
N ARG A 90 -15.01 20.11 0.70
CA ARG A 90 -16.15 20.35 -0.19
C ARG A 90 -16.02 19.40 -1.37
N ALA A 91 -16.83 18.36 -1.38
CA ALA A 91 -16.91 17.45 -2.51
C ALA A 91 -17.93 17.94 -3.54
N ASN A 92 -17.57 17.79 -4.81
CA ASN A 92 -18.45 18.00 -5.95
C ASN A 92 -18.27 16.83 -6.93
N GLY A 93 -18.76 15.65 -6.53
CA GLY A 93 -18.56 14.39 -7.25
C GLY A 93 -17.66 13.42 -6.47
N THR A 94 -16.73 12.76 -7.15
CA THR A 94 -15.85 11.77 -6.55
C THR A 94 -14.74 12.43 -5.73
N LEU A 95 -14.44 11.88 -4.55
CA LEU A 95 -13.41 12.40 -3.65
C LEU A 95 -11.97 12.33 -4.18
N GLY A 96 -11.75 11.58 -5.27
CA GLY A 96 -10.42 11.39 -5.87
C GLY A 96 -9.49 10.53 -5.01
N ILE A 97 -10.05 9.75 -4.07
CA ILE A 97 -9.33 8.86 -3.18
C ILE A 97 -9.66 7.43 -3.55
N VAL A 98 -8.65 6.59 -3.66
CA VAL A 98 -8.80 5.14 -3.77
C VAL A 98 -8.38 4.54 -2.44
N CYS A 99 -9.22 3.68 -1.89
CA CYS A 99 -8.97 3.07 -0.59
C CYS A 99 -9.03 1.53 -0.69
N LYS A 100 -8.33 0.86 0.21
CA LYS A 100 -8.25 -0.60 0.36
C LYS A 100 -8.56 -0.99 1.80
N ASN A 101 -8.91 -2.26 2.03
CA ASN A 101 -9.09 -2.74 3.39
C ASN A 101 -7.82 -2.56 4.23
N VAL A 102 -7.99 -2.23 5.51
CA VAL A 102 -6.87 -2.04 6.44
C VAL A 102 -6.15 -3.38 6.63
N PRO A 103 -4.81 -3.44 6.52
CA PRO A 103 -4.07 -4.68 6.69
C PRO A 103 -4.21 -5.23 8.11
N SER A 104 -4.28 -6.55 8.24
CA SER A 104 -4.45 -7.26 9.51
C SER A 104 -3.16 -7.38 10.34
N SER A 105 -2.00 -7.05 9.77
CA SER A 105 -0.70 -7.09 10.45
C SER A 105 0.24 -6.01 9.92
N ASN A 106 1.40 -5.84 10.56
CA ASN A 106 2.45 -4.93 10.09
C ASN A 106 3.38 -5.56 9.03
N LEU A 107 3.02 -6.73 8.50
CA LEU A 107 3.79 -7.43 7.48
C LEU A 107 3.47 -6.87 6.09
N ASN A 108 4.52 -6.61 5.30
CA ASN A 108 4.37 -6.31 3.88
C ASN A 108 4.39 -7.63 3.12
N PHE A 109 3.30 -7.93 2.41
CA PHE A 109 3.22 -9.16 1.65
C PHE A 109 3.76 -8.94 0.23
N GLY A 110 4.28 -10.02 -0.36
CA GLY A 110 4.73 -9.99 -1.75
C GLY A 110 3.56 -10.01 -2.72
N LEU A 111 3.87 -9.76 -4.00
CA LEU A 111 2.93 -9.83 -5.13
C LEU A 111 2.13 -11.15 -5.19
N ASP A 112 2.72 -12.24 -4.72
CA ASP A 112 2.10 -13.57 -4.71
C ASP A 112 0.89 -13.67 -3.75
N ILE A 113 0.92 -12.89 -2.66
CA ILE A 113 -0.14 -12.91 -1.63
C ILE A 113 -1.07 -11.69 -1.76
N GLU A 114 -0.51 -10.51 -2.02
CA GLU A 114 -1.31 -9.29 -2.24
C GLU A 114 -1.95 -9.23 -3.63
N GLY A 115 -1.43 -10.04 -4.58
CA GLY A 115 -1.82 -10.01 -5.97
C GLY A 115 -1.22 -8.82 -6.73
N GLY A 116 -1.17 -8.93 -8.05
CA GLY A 116 -0.77 -7.86 -8.96
C GLY A 116 -0.08 -8.39 -10.22
N VAL A 117 0.59 -7.51 -10.96
CA VAL A 117 1.21 -7.84 -12.25
C VAL A 117 2.71 -7.57 -12.21
N ARG A 118 3.50 -8.58 -12.58
CA ARG A 118 4.93 -8.43 -12.88
C ARG A 118 5.14 -8.70 -14.36
N ALA A 119 5.66 -7.71 -15.08
CA ALA A 119 6.01 -7.84 -16.50
C ALA A 119 7.51 -7.61 -16.68
N VAL A 120 8.11 -8.38 -17.59
CA VAL A 120 9.48 -8.16 -18.08
C VAL A 120 9.35 -7.67 -19.51
N ILE A 121 9.97 -6.53 -19.81
CA ILE A 121 9.90 -5.88 -21.12
C ILE A 121 11.30 -5.69 -21.68
N GLN A 122 11.46 -5.90 -22.98
CA GLN A 122 12.70 -5.74 -23.71
C GLN A 122 12.46 -4.84 -24.94
N PRO A 123 13.38 -3.90 -25.26
CA PRO A 123 13.33 -3.17 -26.52
C PRO A 123 13.44 -4.10 -27.72
N ILE A 124 12.68 -3.82 -28.78
CA ILE A 124 12.68 -4.62 -30.02
C ILE A 124 14.01 -4.46 -30.77
N GLU A 125 14.57 -3.26 -30.79
CA GLU A 125 15.83 -2.96 -31.44
C GLU A 125 17.01 -3.08 -30.48
N LYS A 126 18.09 -3.72 -30.95
CA LYS A 126 19.32 -3.89 -30.19
C LYS A 126 20.01 -2.53 -30.09
N ILE A 127 20.12 -1.99 -28.88
CA ILE A 127 20.73 -0.68 -28.63
C ILE A 127 22.25 -0.83 -28.76
N GLU A 128 22.78 -0.71 -29.97
CA GLU A 128 24.21 -0.97 -30.24
C GLU A 128 25.13 0.24 -29.99
N ASN A 129 24.62 1.48 -29.89
CA ASN A 129 25.47 2.69 -29.84
C ASN A 129 24.96 3.86 -28.97
N VAL A 130 24.10 3.61 -27.97
CA VAL A 130 23.64 4.68 -27.08
C VAL A 130 24.08 4.36 -25.66
N SER A 131 24.65 5.36 -24.97
CA SER A 131 25.05 5.29 -23.57
C SER A 131 23.97 4.56 -22.75
N THR A 132 24.20 3.27 -22.50
CA THR A 132 23.13 2.28 -22.32
C THR A 132 22.25 2.58 -21.11
N ASN A 133 22.79 3.36 -20.16
CA ASN A 133 22.08 3.80 -18.97
C ASN A 133 21.11 4.97 -19.24
N THR A 134 21.49 5.97 -20.04
CA THR A 134 20.65 7.17 -20.22
C THR A 134 19.36 6.88 -20.99
N THR A 135 19.42 6.05 -22.03
CA THR A 135 18.20 5.67 -22.80
C THR A 135 17.26 4.78 -22.00
N ILE A 136 17.79 3.87 -21.17
CA ILE A 136 16.97 3.04 -20.29
C ILE A 136 16.29 3.91 -19.24
N ASP A 137 17.01 4.88 -18.67
CA ASP A 137 16.46 5.83 -17.70
C ASP A 137 15.34 6.70 -18.33
N ASP A 138 15.50 7.13 -19.58
CA ASP A 138 14.48 7.88 -20.32
C ASP A 138 13.22 7.04 -20.58
N ILE A 139 13.39 5.75 -20.95
CA ILE A 139 12.28 4.81 -21.11
C ILE A 139 11.58 4.60 -19.77
N ILE A 140 12.33 4.36 -18.69
CA ILE A 140 11.78 4.20 -17.34
C ILE A 140 11.01 5.44 -16.91
N SER A 141 11.56 6.63 -17.15
CA SER A 141 10.93 7.92 -16.82
C SER A 141 9.61 8.11 -17.59
N THR A 142 9.62 7.78 -18.88
CA THR A 142 8.43 7.86 -19.74
C THR A 142 7.35 6.88 -19.29
N LEU A 143 7.72 5.62 -19.01
CA LEU A 143 6.80 4.60 -18.53
C LEU A 143 6.21 4.97 -17.16
N THR A 144 7.05 5.43 -16.23
CA THR A 144 6.65 5.92 -14.92
C THR A 144 5.64 7.05 -15.05
N THR A 145 5.92 8.02 -15.92
CA THR A 145 5.00 9.14 -16.17
C THR A 145 3.65 8.66 -16.70
N ARG A 146 3.65 7.76 -17.70
CA ARG A 146 2.40 7.23 -18.27
C ARG A 146 1.59 6.42 -17.26
N ILE A 147 2.24 5.56 -16.47
CA ILE A 147 1.56 4.76 -15.45
C ILE A 147 1.02 5.62 -14.30
N ASN A 148 1.73 6.68 -13.94
CA ASN A 148 1.23 7.67 -12.97
C ASN A 148 -0.04 8.39 -13.45
N VAL A 149 -0.13 8.70 -14.75
CA VAL A 149 -1.33 9.31 -15.34
C VAL A 149 -2.54 8.39 -15.23
N TYR A 150 -2.35 7.07 -15.33
CA TYR A 150 -3.40 6.08 -15.11
C TYR A 150 -3.70 5.81 -13.63
N GLY A 151 -3.12 6.57 -12.70
CA GLY A 151 -3.41 6.46 -11.26
C GLY A 151 -2.68 5.32 -10.56
N LEU A 152 -1.70 4.68 -11.20
CA LEU A 152 -0.92 3.57 -10.65
C LEU A 152 0.43 4.08 -10.09
N ARG A 153 0.38 5.04 -9.16
CA ARG A 153 1.56 5.79 -8.72
C ARG A 153 2.62 4.98 -7.95
N GLU A 154 2.24 3.82 -7.40
CA GLU A 154 3.16 2.89 -6.73
C GLU A 154 3.88 1.90 -7.68
N ALA A 155 3.67 1.96 -8.99
CA ALA A 155 4.36 1.06 -9.90
C ALA A 155 5.89 1.26 -9.86
N ASN A 156 6.63 0.17 -9.68
CA ASN A 156 8.09 0.20 -9.58
C ASN A 156 8.73 -0.37 -10.85
N PHE A 157 9.55 0.45 -11.51
CA PHE A 157 10.34 0.05 -12.67
C PHE A 157 11.80 -0.18 -12.24
N ARG A 158 12.37 -1.31 -12.64
CA ARG A 158 13.78 -1.64 -12.37
C ARG A 158 14.46 -2.06 -13.66
N PRO A 159 15.65 -1.51 -13.98
CA PRO A 159 16.45 -2.05 -15.06
C PRO A 159 16.86 -3.48 -14.71
N MET A 160 16.78 -4.39 -15.68
CA MET A 160 17.26 -5.76 -15.56
C MET A 160 18.39 -5.95 -16.56
N PHE A 161 19.57 -6.31 -16.07
CA PHE A 161 20.69 -6.70 -16.92
C PHE A 161 20.60 -8.21 -17.17
N TYR A 162 20.49 -8.60 -18.43
CA TYR A 162 20.55 -10.01 -18.82
C TYR A 162 22.01 -10.39 -19.06
N GLU A 163 22.60 -11.11 -18.11
CA GLU A 163 23.91 -11.75 -18.31
C GLU A 163 23.66 -13.06 -19.06
N ASN A 164 24.10 -13.13 -20.32
CA ASN A 164 24.00 -14.33 -21.12
C ASN A 164 25.02 -15.36 -20.61
N LYS A 165 24.59 -16.20 -19.66
CA LYS A 165 25.34 -17.42 -19.32
C LYS A 165 25.07 -18.47 -20.39
N GLY A 166 25.91 -18.45 -21.41
CA GLY A 166 26.14 -19.60 -22.29
C GLY A 166 26.94 -20.68 -21.56
#